data_AF-A0A8H5LH45-F1
#
_entry.id   AF-A0A8H5LH45-F1
#
_cell.length_a   1.000
_cell.length_b   1.000
_cell.length_c   1.000
_cell.angle_alpha   90.00
_cell.angle_beta   90.00
_cell.angle_gamma   90.00
#
_symmetry.space_group_name_H-M   'P 1'
#
loop_
_entity.id
_entity.type
_entity.pdbx_description
1 polymer ?
#
loop_
_entity_poly.entity_id
_entity_poly.type
_entity_poly.pdbx_seq_one_letter_code
_entity_poly.pdbx_strand_id
1 'polypeptide(L)'
;MSGKNKPISSVRIYSQNVGRSYALVDTILESKKLDFEIIFLQEPLWNHIRKAPSTTNPEGDDVIGAPIHPEWLCMVRPTKPNDPRPRTLTYVHRRLLRMRPILRQEWVNHRDIQILGLFNQGNYIHLLNIYSDSSSSAINFLSTNFINIPNVIYMGGDFNCRSPEWDPSATYVPMSAITLTELADSLNLTRSSPTSLSPTHFSSIESHDDSVIDLIFCANNSTSHIIDVNSRLPSDHAPLIMDLPIRPDYINYKKRVLPKDSDEETAFISQVSEHLAALDCSDIRSTSCLDDISNSISRIFHESWNTNSKTVWITNRSKEWWNPHCSETLLTYRRTKDRKDWRAFRAATRAAKRSFFDARIHEIASTNKRPWDLMDWVKQ
;
A
#
# COMPACT_ATOMS: atom_id res chain seq x y z
N MET A 1 -18.36 19.64 19.64
CA MET A 1 -18.45 18.21 20.05
C MET A 1 -17.30 17.42 19.44
N SER A 2 -16.67 16.61 20.27
CA SER A 2 -15.43 15.85 20.09
C SER A 2 -15.40 14.96 18.84
N GLY A 3 -14.64 15.35 17.81
CA GLY A 3 -14.21 14.43 16.74
C GLY A 3 -13.09 13.53 17.27
N LYS A 4 -13.44 12.43 17.95
CA LYS A 4 -12.46 11.48 18.52
C LYS A 4 -11.59 10.87 17.41
N ASN A 5 -10.27 10.85 17.63
CA ASN A 5 -9.33 10.04 16.85
C ASN A 5 -9.76 8.57 16.97
N LYS A 6 -10.13 7.93 15.85
CA LYS A 6 -10.45 6.50 15.86
C LYS A 6 -9.11 5.74 15.85
N PRO A 7 -8.79 4.92 16.87
CA PRO A 7 -7.59 4.11 16.86
C PRO A 7 -7.65 3.10 15.72
N ILE A 8 -6.49 2.77 15.14
CA ILE A 8 -6.36 1.64 14.24
C ILE A 8 -6.20 0.40 15.10
N SER A 9 -7.24 -0.42 15.17
CA SER A 9 -7.22 -1.72 15.85
C SER A 9 -6.99 -2.88 14.89
N SER A 10 -7.01 -2.64 13.58
CA SER A 10 -6.79 -3.66 12.56
C SER A 10 -6.26 -3.05 11.27
N VAL A 11 -5.55 -3.87 10.51
CA VAL A 11 -5.02 -3.55 9.18
C VAL A 11 -5.64 -4.53 8.20
N ARG A 12 -6.36 -4.03 7.19
CA ARG A 12 -6.94 -4.84 6.13
C ARG A 12 -5.93 -5.02 5.00
N ILE A 13 -5.67 -6.29 4.70
CA ILE A 13 -4.63 -6.74 3.78
C ILE A 13 -5.31 -7.38 2.57
N TYR A 14 -4.87 -6.99 1.37
CA TYR A 14 -5.21 -7.62 0.10
C TYR A 14 -3.98 -8.35 -0.43
N SER A 15 -4.03 -9.66 -0.62
CA SER A 15 -2.92 -10.45 -1.20
C SER A 15 -3.36 -11.08 -2.52
N GLN A 16 -2.59 -10.92 -3.60
CA GLN A 16 -2.91 -11.55 -4.88
C GLN A 16 -1.68 -11.76 -5.77
N ASN A 17 -1.53 -12.94 -6.36
CA ASN A 17 -0.65 -13.13 -7.51
C ASN A 17 -1.29 -12.46 -8.74
N VAL A 18 -0.58 -11.51 -9.35
CA VAL A 18 -1.09 -10.68 -10.45
C VAL A 18 -0.65 -11.17 -11.83
N GLY A 19 0.03 -12.31 -11.93
CA GLY A 19 0.39 -12.94 -13.20
C GLY A 19 1.14 -12.00 -14.16
N ARG A 20 2.00 -11.13 -13.62
CA ARG A 20 2.76 -10.12 -14.37
C ARG A 20 1.88 -9.15 -15.17
N SER A 21 0.69 -8.84 -14.68
CA SER A 21 -0.23 -7.91 -15.33
C SER A 21 -0.14 -6.50 -14.76
N TYR A 22 0.57 -5.60 -15.43
CA TYR A 22 0.65 -4.18 -15.04
C TYR A 22 -0.74 -3.51 -14.97
N ALA A 23 -1.61 -3.82 -15.94
CA ALA A 23 -2.96 -3.26 -15.99
C ALA A 23 -3.82 -3.71 -14.80
N LEU A 24 -3.60 -4.94 -14.33
CA LEU A 24 -4.26 -5.44 -13.12
C LEU A 24 -3.77 -4.65 -11.89
N VAL A 25 -2.46 -4.54 -11.69
CA VAL A 25 -1.89 -3.78 -10.56
C VAL A 25 -2.43 -2.35 -10.52
N ASP A 26 -2.39 -1.65 -11.65
CA ASP A 26 -2.91 -0.29 -11.80
C ASP A 26 -4.41 -0.19 -11.44
N THR A 27 -5.21 -1.18 -11.84
CA THR A 27 -6.63 -1.26 -11.47
C THR A 27 -6.83 -1.55 -9.98
N ILE A 28 -6.01 -2.42 -9.39
CA ILE A 28 -6.05 -2.74 -7.95
C ILE A 28 -5.75 -1.47 -7.15
N LEU A 29 -4.67 -0.76 -7.46
CA LEU A 29 -4.26 0.44 -6.72
C LEU A 29 -5.37 1.50 -6.71
N GLU A 30 -6.03 1.72 -7.84
CA GLU A 30 -7.11 2.69 -7.94
C GLU A 30 -8.39 2.20 -7.24
N SER A 31 -8.81 0.96 -7.51
CA SER A 31 -10.09 0.44 -7.02
C SER A 31 -10.10 0.00 -5.56
N LYS A 32 -8.94 -0.19 -4.93
CA LYS A 32 -8.80 -0.72 -3.56
C LYS A 32 -8.29 0.30 -2.54
N LYS A 33 -7.96 1.52 -2.95
CA LYS A 33 -7.42 2.59 -2.08
C LYS A 33 -8.29 2.91 -0.86
N LEU A 34 -9.61 2.83 -0.99
CA LEU A 34 -10.52 3.14 0.12
C LEU A 34 -10.76 1.96 1.06
N ASP A 35 -10.48 0.74 0.60
CA ASP A 35 -10.89 -0.48 1.27
C ASP A 35 -9.75 -1.15 2.04
N PHE A 36 -8.49 -0.90 1.65
CA PHE A 36 -7.33 -1.64 2.16
C PHE A 36 -6.22 -0.72 2.65
N GLU A 37 -5.44 -1.19 3.61
CA GLU A 37 -4.25 -0.52 4.14
C GLU A 37 -2.98 -1.06 3.49
N ILE A 38 -2.94 -2.36 3.17
CA ILE A 38 -1.79 -3.05 2.62
C ILE A 38 -2.24 -3.89 1.42
N ILE A 39 -1.44 -3.84 0.36
CA ILE A 39 -1.56 -4.73 -0.79
C ILE A 39 -0.25 -5.52 -0.91
N PHE A 40 -0.34 -6.84 -0.83
CA PHE A 40 0.74 -7.78 -1.14
C PHE A 40 0.50 -8.38 -2.52
N LEU A 41 1.48 -8.24 -3.40
CA LEU A 41 1.41 -8.79 -4.75
C LEU A 41 2.52 -9.79 -4.97
N GLN A 42 2.19 -10.86 -5.68
CA GLN A 42 3.14 -11.83 -6.21
C GLN A 42 3.15 -11.76 -7.75
N GLU A 43 4.28 -12.11 -8.35
CA GLU A 43 4.58 -11.93 -9.77
C GLU A 43 4.21 -10.55 -10.34
N PRO A 44 4.66 -9.43 -9.74
CA PRO A 44 4.47 -8.11 -10.34
C PRO A 44 5.19 -8.02 -11.69
N LEU A 45 4.61 -7.27 -12.63
CA LEU A 45 5.32 -6.96 -13.87
C LEU A 45 6.47 -5.98 -13.58
N TRP A 46 7.66 -6.30 -14.07
CA TRP A 46 8.84 -5.45 -13.96
C TRP A 46 9.28 -5.03 -15.37
N ASN A 47 8.68 -3.96 -15.88
CA ASN A 47 8.88 -3.47 -17.24
C ASN A 47 9.49 -2.06 -17.27
N HIS A 48 10.07 -1.73 -18.42
CA HIS A 48 10.47 -0.37 -18.77
C HIS A 48 9.27 0.57 -18.67
N ILE A 49 9.35 1.52 -17.74
CA ILE A 49 8.37 2.59 -17.51
C ILE A 49 8.66 3.76 -18.46
N ARG A 50 9.90 4.23 -18.49
CA ARG A 50 10.34 5.39 -19.29
C ARG A 50 11.86 5.42 -19.40
N LYS A 51 12.39 6.19 -20.35
CA LYS A 51 13.80 6.61 -20.30
C LYS A 51 13.91 7.89 -19.47
N ALA A 52 14.82 7.92 -18.51
CA ALA A 52 15.13 9.11 -17.72
C ALA A 52 16.57 9.57 -18.00
N PRO A 53 16.78 10.82 -18.48
CA PRO A 53 18.11 11.38 -18.68
C PRO A 53 18.94 11.26 -17.39
N SER A 54 20.18 10.82 -17.52
CA SER A 54 21.15 10.78 -16.43
C SER A 54 22.38 11.62 -16.79
N THR A 55 23.22 11.90 -15.79
CA THR A 55 24.49 12.62 -15.99
C THR A 55 25.44 11.89 -16.94
N THR A 56 25.27 10.58 -17.09
CA THR A 56 26.08 9.71 -17.96
C THR A 56 25.42 9.37 -19.28
N ASN A 57 24.10 9.53 -19.40
CA ASN A 57 23.33 9.21 -20.59
C ASN A 57 22.22 10.25 -20.86
N PRO A 58 22.49 11.24 -21.73
CA PRO A 58 21.52 12.27 -22.10
C PRO A 58 20.28 11.72 -22.82
N GLU A 59 20.39 10.59 -23.52
CA GLU A 59 19.25 9.92 -24.19
C GLU A 59 18.35 9.15 -23.22
N GLY A 60 18.83 9.00 -21.98
CA GLY A 60 18.09 8.45 -20.86
C GLY A 60 18.29 6.96 -20.64
N ASP A 61 18.43 6.62 -19.37
CA ASP A 61 18.50 5.25 -18.89
C ASP A 61 17.10 4.69 -18.72
N ASP A 62 16.97 3.40 -19.01
CA ASP A 62 15.73 2.65 -18.84
C ASP A 62 15.32 2.65 -17.36
N VAL A 63 14.25 3.37 -17.03
CA VAL A 63 13.60 3.30 -15.72
C VAL A 63 12.67 2.11 -15.73
N ILE A 64 13.03 1.07 -15.00
CA ILE A 64 12.23 -0.15 -14.84
C ILE A 64 11.56 -0.10 -13.46
N GLY A 65 10.27 -0.44 -13.39
CA GLY A 65 9.59 -0.52 -12.10
C GLY A 65 8.12 -0.91 -12.15
N ALA A 66 7.49 -0.86 -10.98
CA ALA A 66 6.07 -1.08 -10.79
C ALA A 66 5.24 0.19 -10.96
N PRO A 67 3.91 0.08 -11.16
CA PRO A 67 3.02 1.24 -11.17
C PRO A 67 3.16 2.07 -9.89
N ILE A 68 3.18 3.40 -10.04
CA ILE A 68 3.17 4.35 -8.92
C ILE A 68 1.78 4.94 -8.82
N HIS A 69 1.28 5.11 -7.60
CA HIS A 69 -0.03 5.71 -7.34
C HIS A 69 0.07 6.67 -6.15
N PRO A 70 -0.57 7.87 -6.20
CA PRO A 70 -0.41 8.89 -5.17
C PRO A 70 -0.79 8.43 -3.77
N GLU A 71 -1.83 7.60 -3.61
CA GLU A 71 -2.27 7.10 -2.29
C GLU A 71 -1.43 5.96 -1.72
N TRP A 72 -0.50 5.40 -2.50
CA TRP A 72 0.25 4.21 -2.11
C TRP A 72 1.75 4.50 -2.05
N LEU A 73 2.39 4.00 -1.00
CA LEU A 73 3.84 3.87 -0.92
C LEU A 73 4.22 2.52 -1.55
N CYS A 74 4.90 2.56 -2.70
CA CYS A 74 5.44 1.36 -3.34
C CYS A 74 6.69 0.89 -2.58
N MET A 75 6.64 -0.33 -2.07
CA MET A 75 7.68 -0.97 -1.27
C MET A 75 8.21 -2.16 -2.05
N VAL A 76 9.40 -2.01 -2.63
CA VAL A 76 10.05 -3.04 -3.44
C VAL A 76 11.51 -3.19 -3.07
N ARG A 77 12.04 -4.40 -3.24
CA ARG A 77 13.48 -4.64 -3.11
C ARG A 77 14.22 -3.75 -4.13
N PRO A 78 15.21 -2.94 -3.69
CA PRO A 78 16.13 -2.28 -4.61
C PRO A 78 16.87 -3.33 -5.45
N THR A 79 16.93 -3.12 -6.75
CA THR A 79 17.63 -4.02 -7.68
C THR A 79 18.84 -3.31 -8.27
N LYS A 80 19.96 -4.02 -8.34
CA LYS A 80 21.14 -3.57 -9.08
C LYS A 80 21.04 -4.02 -10.55
N PRO A 81 21.82 -3.43 -11.47
CA PRO A 81 21.97 -3.98 -12.82
C PRO A 81 22.37 -5.46 -12.72
N ASN A 82 21.65 -6.33 -13.45
CA ASN A 82 21.76 -7.80 -13.44
C ASN A 82 21.18 -8.54 -12.22
N ASP A 83 20.62 -7.86 -11.22
CA ASP A 83 19.87 -8.57 -10.17
C ASP A 83 18.62 -9.24 -10.75
N PRO A 84 18.25 -10.42 -10.24
CA PRO A 84 17.01 -11.04 -10.65
C PRO A 84 15.82 -10.17 -10.21
N ARG A 85 14.83 -10.06 -11.11
CA ARG A 85 13.64 -9.23 -10.88
C ARG A 85 12.88 -9.68 -9.63
N PRO A 86 12.36 -8.76 -8.81
CA PRO A 86 11.53 -9.12 -7.66
C PRO A 86 10.27 -9.85 -8.16
N ARG A 87 9.89 -10.94 -7.48
CA ARG A 87 8.61 -11.64 -7.69
C ARG A 87 7.58 -11.33 -6.60
N THR A 88 7.92 -10.44 -5.66
CA THR A 88 7.02 -9.91 -4.64
C THR A 88 7.09 -8.40 -4.62
N LEU A 89 5.93 -7.76 -4.46
CA LEU A 89 5.80 -6.30 -4.34
C LEU A 89 4.75 -5.95 -3.29
N THR A 90 5.00 -4.88 -2.53
CA THR A 90 4.11 -4.44 -1.47
C THR A 90 3.71 -2.99 -1.71
N TYR A 91 2.44 -2.65 -1.53
CA TYR A 91 1.98 -1.28 -1.42
C TYR A 91 1.39 -1.02 -0.04
N VAL A 92 1.84 0.05 0.60
CA VAL A 92 1.32 0.50 1.89
C VAL A 92 0.55 1.79 1.67
N HIS A 93 -0.71 1.84 2.08
CA HIS A 93 -1.51 3.04 1.96
C HIS A 93 -0.87 4.16 2.77
N ARG A 94 -0.79 5.37 2.21
CA ARG A 94 -0.11 6.50 2.85
C ARG A 94 -0.68 6.92 4.21
N ARG A 95 -1.84 6.40 4.58
CA ARG A 95 -2.44 6.62 5.90
C ARG A 95 -1.72 5.87 7.01
N LEU A 96 -0.95 4.83 6.66
CA LEU A 96 -0.06 4.12 7.55
C LEU A 96 1.36 4.73 7.62
N LEU A 97 1.66 5.86 6.97
CA LEU A 97 3.01 6.46 7.02
C LEU A 97 3.50 6.75 8.43
N ARG A 98 2.59 7.06 9.37
CA ARG A 98 2.94 7.28 10.79
C ARG A 98 3.41 6.00 11.49
N MET A 99 3.03 4.82 10.97
CA MET A 99 3.58 3.53 11.39
C MET A 99 4.96 3.25 10.76
N ARG A 100 5.60 4.24 10.12
CA ARG A 100 6.98 4.13 9.60
C ARG A 100 7.22 2.84 8.81
N PRO A 101 6.44 2.58 7.74
CA PRO A 101 6.60 1.37 6.95
C PRO A 101 8.01 1.24 6.40
N ILE A 102 8.62 0.08 6.59
CA ILE A 102 10.00 -0.21 6.19
C ILE A 102 10.11 -1.64 5.65
N LEU A 103 10.90 -1.85 4.59
CA LEU A 103 11.29 -3.20 4.19
C LEU A 103 12.50 -3.63 5.01
N ARG A 104 12.38 -4.77 5.68
CA ARG A 104 13.39 -5.28 6.60
C ARG A 104 14.39 -6.20 5.91
N GLN A 105 15.17 -5.62 5.00
CA GLN A 105 16.11 -6.35 4.14
C GLN A 105 17.33 -6.88 4.89
N GLU A 106 17.59 -6.37 6.09
CA GLU A 106 18.66 -6.83 6.96
C GLU A 106 18.47 -8.28 7.42
N TRP A 107 17.23 -8.77 7.44
CA TRP A 107 16.92 -10.17 7.75
C TRP A 107 16.72 -11.02 6.50
N VAL A 108 16.04 -10.48 5.50
CA VAL A 108 15.80 -11.20 4.24
C VAL A 108 15.95 -10.26 3.05
N ASN A 109 17.02 -10.46 2.27
CA ASN A 109 17.20 -9.86 0.96
C ASN A 109 17.03 -10.92 -0.13
N HIS A 110 15.80 -11.40 -0.32
CA HIS A 110 15.43 -12.41 -1.32
C HIS A 110 14.51 -11.79 -2.38
N ARG A 111 14.53 -12.29 -3.62
CA ARG A 111 13.69 -11.73 -4.70
C ARG A 111 12.20 -12.10 -4.55
N ASP A 112 11.91 -13.11 -3.74
CA ASP A 112 10.57 -13.69 -3.59
C ASP A 112 9.98 -13.57 -2.19
N ILE A 113 10.66 -12.84 -1.31
CA ILE A 113 10.24 -12.65 0.07
C ILE A 113 10.40 -11.18 0.42
N GLN A 114 9.35 -10.58 0.99
CA GLN A 114 9.43 -9.27 1.63
C GLN A 114 8.98 -9.35 3.08
N ILE A 115 9.80 -8.80 3.97
CA ILE A 115 9.39 -8.51 5.34
C ILE A 115 9.03 -7.02 5.39
N LEU A 116 7.73 -6.73 5.56
CA LEU A 116 7.26 -5.39 5.88
C LEU A 116 7.26 -5.21 7.40
N GLY A 117 7.97 -4.20 7.88
CA GLY A 117 7.87 -3.71 9.26
C GLY A 117 6.92 -2.51 9.35
N LEU A 118 6.02 -2.52 10.33
CA LEU A 118 5.22 -1.37 10.74
C LEU A 118 5.46 -1.08 12.23
N PHE A 119 5.89 0.13 12.55
CA PHE A 119 6.03 0.62 13.91
C PHE A 119 4.64 0.82 14.54
N ASN A 120 4.43 0.21 15.70
CA ASN A 120 3.21 0.25 16.49
C ASN A 120 3.57 0.18 17.99
N GLN A 121 3.10 1.14 18.80
CA GLN A 121 3.28 1.14 20.27
C GLN A 121 4.73 0.89 20.75
N GLY A 122 5.72 1.50 20.12
CA GLY A 122 7.12 1.36 20.56
C GLY A 122 7.87 0.15 20.00
N ASN A 123 7.24 -0.69 19.19
CA ASN A 123 7.88 -1.83 18.54
C ASN A 123 7.45 -1.98 17.07
N TYR A 124 8.14 -2.81 16.29
CA TYR A 124 7.72 -3.16 14.94
C TYR A 124 6.89 -4.46 14.95
N ILE A 125 5.75 -4.45 14.27
CA ILE A 125 5.09 -5.66 13.80
C ILE A 125 5.64 -6.01 12.41
N HIS A 126 5.81 -7.30 12.13
CA HIS A 126 6.36 -7.77 10.87
C HIS A 126 5.34 -8.62 10.12
N LEU A 127 5.28 -8.42 8.80
CA LEU A 127 4.40 -9.12 7.88
C LEU A 127 5.23 -9.65 6.70
N LEU A 128 5.02 -10.91 6.33
CA LEU A 128 5.68 -11.61 5.24
C LEU A 128 4.79 -11.67 4.00
N ASN A 129 5.31 -11.16 2.87
CA ASN A 129 4.80 -11.43 1.53
C ASN A 129 5.72 -12.43 0.84
N ILE A 130 5.18 -13.56 0.40
CA ILE A 130 5.94 -14.66 -0.17
C ILE A 130 5.43 -15.01 -1.57
N TYR A 131 6.37 -15.28 -2.46
CA TYR A 131 6.13 -16.07 -3.65
C TYR A 131 7.09 -17.27 -3.60
N SER A 132 6.60 -18.49 -3.69
CA SER A 132 7.45 -19.68 -3.79
C SER A 132 7.32 -20.23 -5.20
N ASP A 133 8.44 -20.57 -5.83
CA ASP A 133 8.42 -21.14 -7.17
C ASP A 133 8.26 -22.65 -7.17
N SER A 134 8.25 -23.24 -8.36
CA SER A 134 8.15 -24.70 -8.53
C SER A 134 9.28 -25.49 -7.86
N SER A 135 10.42 -24.84 -7.55
CA SER A 135 11.52 -25.44 -6.80
C SER A 135 11.42 -25.21 -5.29
N SER A 136 10.32 -24.59 -4.83
CA SER A 136 10.06 -24.23 -3.44
C SER A 136 11.15 -23.34 -2.83
N SER A 137 11.79 -22.50 -3.66
CA SER A 137 13.01 -21.77 -3.26
C SER A 137 12.79 -20.86 -2.06
N ALA A 138 11.66 -20.15 -1.99
CA ALA A 138 11.35 -19.25 -0.88
C ALA A 138 11.07 -20.02 0.43
N ILE A 139 10.31 -21.12 0.35
CA ILE A 139 10.01 -21.97 1.50
C ILE A 139 11.30 -22.56 2.08
N ASN A 140 12.15 -23.14 1.22
CA ASN A 140 13.43 -23.73 1.62
C ASN A 140 14.40 -22.70 2.19
N PHE A 141 14.45 -21.50 1.62
CA PHE A 141 15.25 -20.41 2.15
C PHE A 141 14.82 -20.03 3.57
N LEU A 142 13.50 -19.84 3.79
CA LEU A 142 12.97 -19.47 5.10
C LEU A 142 13.14 -20.59 6.12
N SER A 143 12.90 -21.85 5.76
CA SER A 143 13.06 -22.97 6.69
C SER A 143 14.51 -23.14 7.15
N THR A 144 15.49 -22.83 6.29
CA THR A 144 16.90 -22.88 6.67
C THR A 144 17.34 -21.68 7.52
N ASN A 145 16.65 -20.54 7.39
CA ASN A 145 17.05 -19.27 7.98
C ASN A 145 16.08 -18.74 9.05
N PHE A 146 15.10 -19.54 9.49
CA PHE A 146 13.99 -19.07 10.34
C PHE A 146 14.46 -18.40 11.65
N ILE A 147 15.60 -18.85 12.20
CA ILE A 147 16.22 -18.30 13.42
C ILE A 147 16.58 -16.80 13.26
N ASN A 148 16.87 -16.37 12.03
CA ASN A 148 17.21 -14.98 11.71
C ASN A 148 15.98 -14.12 11.34
N ILE A 149 14.80 -14.73 11.23
CA ILE A 149 13.57 -14.03 10.89
C ILE A 149 13.01 -13.37 12.17
N PRO A 150 12.61 -12.09 12.12
CA PRO A 150 12.02 -11.44 13.29
C PRO A 150 10.70 -12.11 13.66
N ASN A 151 10.14 -11.76 14.82
CA ASN A 151 8.77 -12.16 15.14
C ASN A 151 7.79 -11.57 14.12
N VAL A 152 7.15 -12.44 13.35
CA VAL A 152 6.18 -12.13 12.30
C VAL A 152 4.78 -12.48 12.82
N ILE A 153 3.79 -11.65 12.49
CA ILE A 153 2.39 -11.89 12.90
C ILE A 153 1.47 -12.30 11.74
N TYR A 154 1.97 -12.18 10.51
CA TYR A 154 1.28 -12.49 9.26
C TYR A 154 2.28 -13.00 8.23
N MET A 155 1.96 -14.11 7.57
CA MET A 155 2.69 -14.63 6.42
C MET A 155 1.68 -15.03 5.35
N GLY A 156 1.78 -14.46 4.16
CA GLY A 156 0.84 -14.79 3.09
C GLY A 156 1.41 -14.59 1.69
N GLY A 157 0.76 -15.22 0.73
CA GLY A 157 1.10 -15.14 -0.68
C GLY A 157 0.90 -16.47 -1.40
N ASP A 158 1.60 -16.63 -2.51
CA ASP A 158 1.52 -17.81 -3.38
C ASP A 158 2.67 -18.77 -3.05
N PHE A 159 2.34 -19.95 -2.54
CA PHE A 159 3.32 -20.94 -2.12
C PHE A 159 3.59 -22.02 -3.19
N ASN A 160 2.82 -22.04 -4.28
CA ASN A 160 2.89 -23.08 -5.32
C ASN A 160 2.98 -24.51 -4.78
N CYS A 161 2.38 -24.79 -3.62
CA CYS A 161 2.37 -26.11 -3.00
C CYS A 161 0.94 -26.53 -2.63
N ARG A 162 0.61 -27.76 -2.98
CA ARG A 162 -0.69 -28.38 -2.70
C ARG A 162 -0.54 -29.33 -1.52
N SER A 163 -1.57 -29.45 -0.70
CA SER A 163 -1.66 -30.45 0.37
C SER A 163 -3.13 -30.77 0.63
N PRO A 164 -3.49 -32.03 0.94
CA PRO A 164 -4.84 -32.38 1.39
C PRO A 164 -5.36 -31.53 2.55
N GLU A 165 -4.47 -30.92 3.33
CA GLU A 165 -4.83 -30.03 4.44
C GLU A 165 -5.54 -28.74 4.02
N TRP A 166 -5.25 -28.21 2.83
CA TRP A 166 -5.83 -26.95 2.33
C TRP A 166 -6.41 -27.05 0.93
N ASP A 167 -5.99 -28.04 0.15
CA ASP A 167 -6.53 -28.36 -1.16
C ASP A 167 -7.18 -29.75 -1.13
N PRO A 168 -8.53 -29.82 -1.07
CA PRO A 168 -9.26 -31.10 -1.01
C PRO A 168 -9.02 -32.03 -2.20
N SER A 169 -8.56 -31.49 -3.34
CA SER A 169 -8.29 -32.28 -4.55
C SER A 169 -6.85 -32.82 -4.61
N ALA A 170 -5.99 -32.42 -3.67
CA ALA A 170 -4.65 -32.97 -3.56
C ALA A 170 -4.68 -34.42 -3.03
N THR A 171 -3.91 -35.30 -3.66
CA THR A 171 -3.88 -36.74 -3.33
C THR A 171 -2.67 -37.16 -2.50
N TYR A 172 -1.66 -36.28 -2.37
CA TYR A 172 -0.44 -36.54 -1.61
C TYR A 172 0.09 -35.25 -0.98
N VAL A 173 0.92 -35.40 0.05
CA VAL A 173 1.59 -34.28 0.74
C VAL A 173 3.02 -34.16 0.20
N PRO A 174 3.36 -33.14 -0.59
CA PRO A 174 4.73 -32.91 -1.04
C PRO A 174 5.63 -32.44 0.11
N MET A 175 6.94 -32.65 -0.01
CA MET A 175 7.92 -32.18 0.99
C MET A 175 7.82 -30.67 1.23
N SER A 176 7.55 -29.87 0.18
CA SER A 176 7.38 -28.43 0.31
C SER A 176 6.20 -28.02 1.19
N ALA A 177 5.11 -28.79 1.20
CA ALA A 177 3.98 -28.58 2.10
C ALA A 177 4.35 -28.90 3.55
N ILE A 178 5.09 -29.99 3.78
CA ILE A 178 5.60 -30.37 5.11
C ILE A 178 6.51 -29.26 5.65
N THR A 179 7.51 -28.86 4.86
CA THR A 179 8.45 -27.79 5.21
C THR A 179 7.73 -26.46 5.48
N LEU A 180 6.68 -26.14 4.73
CA LEU A 180 5.89 -24.92 4.95
C LEU A 180 5.14 -24.96 6.29
N THR A 181 4.53 -26.09 6.64
CA THR A 181 3.84 -26.27 7.93
C THR A 181 4.83 -26.18 9.09
N GLU A 182 5.97 -26.88 9.01
CA GLU A 182 7.03 -26.82 10.04
C GLU A 182 7.63 -25.41 10.18
N LEU A 183 7.80 -24.69 9.06
CA LEU A 183 8.23 -23.29 9.06
C LEU A 183 7.19 -22.40 9.76
N ALA A 184 5.91 -22.56 9.46
CA ALA A 184 4.84 -21.78 10.09
C ALA A 184 4.84 -22.01 11.60
N ASP A 185 4.93 -23.27 12.05
CA ASP A 185 5.03 -23.62 13.47
C ASP A 185 6.28 -23.01 14.12
N SER A 186 7.42 -23.07 13.45
CA SER A 186 8.68 -22.46 13.92
C SER A 186 8.59 -20.93 14.08
N LEU A 187 7.75 -20.28 13.27
CA LEU A 187 7.45 -18.85 13.35
C LEU A 187 6.28 -18.55 14.31
N ASN A 188 5.71 -19.54 15.00
CA ASN A 188 4.51 -19.44 15.83
C ASN A 188 3.29 -18.89 15.06
N LEU A 189 3.13 -19.33 13.81
CA LEU A 189 2.02 -18.96 12.94
C LEU A 189 1.14 -20.19 12.70
N THR A 190 -0.18 -19.97 12.73
CA THR A 190 -1.16 -20.99 12.37
C THR A 190 -1.81 -20.60 11.05
N ARG A 191 -2.09 -21.60 10.20
CA ARG A 191 -2.83 -21.37 8.94
C ARG A 191 -4.21 -20.80 9.25
N SER A 192 -4.53 -19.69 8.58
CA SER A 192 -5.86 -19.08 8.65
C SER A 192 -6.88 -19.92 7.88
N SER A 193 -8.07 -20.07 8.44
CA SER A 193 -9.19 -20.72 7.76
C SER A 193 -9.94 -19.74 6.86
N PRO A 194 -10.30 -20.11 5.62
CA PRO A 194 -11.13 -19.26 4.78
C PRO A 194 -12.57 -19.21 5.33
N THR A 195 -13.27 -18.09 5.13
CA THR A 195 -14.69 -17.94 5.47
C THR A 195 -15.59 -18.80 4.60
N SER A 196 -15.12 -19.17 3.40
CA SER A 196 -15.79 -20.04 2.45
C SER A 196 -14.75 -20.82 1.66
N LEU A 197 -14.95 -22.13 1.48
CA LEU A 197 -14.07 -22.95 0.67
C LEU A 197 -14.19 -22.54 -0.81
N SER A 198 -13.07 -22.25 -1.44
CA SER A 198 -12.96 -21.93 -2.86
C SER A 198 -11.51 -22.11 -3.31
N PRO A 199 -11.25 -22.45 -4.57
CA PRO A 199 -9.90 -22.42 -5.11
C PRO A 199 -9.29 -21.02 -5.04
N THR A 200 -7.97 -20.95 -4.89
CA THR A 200 -7.24 -19.68 -4.95
C THR A 200 -6.58 -19.49 -6.30
N HIS A 201 -6.27 -20.57 -7.01
CA HIS A 201 -5.76 -20.57 -8.37
C HIS A 201 -6.71 -21.36 -9.27
N PHE A 202 -7.05 -20.80 -10.42
CA PHE A 202 -7.92 -21.44 -11.40
C PHE A 202 -7.17 -21.70 -12.69
N SER A 203 -7.15 -22.96 -13.08
CA SER A 203 -6.44 -23.39 -14.28
C SER A 203 -7.14 -22.88 -15.54
N SER A 204 -6.37 -22.38 -16.51
CA SER A 204 -6.88 -22.15 -17.87
C SER A 204 -6.94 -23.41 -18.73
N ILE A 205 -6.34 -24.51 -18.26
CA ILE A 205 -6.26 -25.79 -18.96
C ILE A 205 -7.34 -26.71 -18.38
N GLU A 206 -8.29 -27.15 -19.21
CA GLU A 206 -9.43 -28.00 -18.79
C GLU A 206 -9.01 -29.31 -18.11
N SER A 207 -7.78 -29.79 -18.35
CA SER A 207 -7.25 -31.02 -17.75
C SER A 207 -6.54 -30.83 -16.41
N HIS A 208 -6.39 -29.60 -15.93
CA HIS A 208 -5.76 -29.31 -14.64
C HIS A 208 -6.82 -28.79 -13.68
N ASP A 209 -6.83 -29.36 -12.47
CA ASP A 209 -7.75 -28.95 -11.42
C ASP A 209 -7.39 -27.54 -10.92
N ASP A 210 -8.44 -26.78 -10.59
CA ASP A 210 -8.32 -25.61 -9.74
C ASP A 210 -7.72 -26.03 -8.39
N SER A 211 -6.92 -25.15 -7.79
CA SER A 211 -6.10 -25.51 -6.64
C SER A 211 -6.09 -24.44 -5.56
N VAL A 212 -5.74 -24.85 -4.34
CA VAL A 212 -5.49 -23.94 -3.22
C VAL A 212 -3.98 -23.90 -2.99
N ILE A 213 -3.34 -22.84 -3.46
CA ILE A 213 -1.88 -22.65 -3.38
C ILE A 213 -1.49 -21.28 -2.82
N ASP A 214 -2.44 -20.35 -2.75
CA ASP A 214 -2.29 -19.10 -2.04
C ASP A 214 -2.79 -19.28 -0.61
N LEU A 215 -1.97 -18.96 0.38
CA LEU A 215 -2.26 -19.23 1.78
C LEU A 215 -1.99 -17.99 2.65
N ILE A 216 -2.63 -17.96 3.83
CA ILE A 216 -2.35 -17.01 4.90
C ILE A 216 -2.12 -17.77 6.19
N PHE A 217 -1.08 -17.40 6.91
CA PHE A 217 -0.74 -17.85 8.26
C PHE A 217 -0.64 -16.63 9.18
N CYS A 218 -1.18 -16.74 10.39
CA CYS A 218 -1.24 -15.65 11.36
C CYS A 218 -0.88 -16.15 12.76
N ALA A 219 -0.32 -15.26 13.58
CA ALA A 219 -0.05 -15.56 14.99
C ALA A 219 -1.33 -15.69 15.85
N ASN A 220 -2.48 -15.24 15.32
CA ASN A 220 -3.77 -15.36 15.98
C ASN A 220 -4.65 -16.40 15.27
N ASN A 221 -4.84 -17.53 15.96
CA ASN A 221 -5.55 -18.72 15.49
C ASN A 221 -7.04 -18.46 15.22
N SER A 222 -7.60 -17.35 15.70
CA SER A 222 -9.01 -16.98 15.49
C SER A 222 -9.26 -16.13 14.25
N THR A 223 -8.22 -15.77 13.49
CA THR A 223 -8.37 -14.94 12.28
C THR A 223 -8.70 -15.77 11.04
N SER A 224 -9.84 -15.47 10.43
CA SER A 224 -10.24 -16.02 9.12
C SER A 224 -9.95 -15.03 8.00
N HIS A 225 -9.84 -15.54 6.78
CA HIS A 225 -9.67 -14.73 5.58
C HIS A 225 -10.77 -15.00 4.56
N ILE A 226 -10.95 -14.07 3.62
CA ILE A 226 -11.90 -14.19 2.52
C ILE A 226 -11.12 -14.52 1.25
N ILE A 227 -11.61 -15.51 0.49
CA ILE A 227 -11.16 -15.79 -0.88
C ILE A 227 -12.14 -15.07 -1.82
N ASP A 228 -11.76 -13.91 -2.36
CA ASP A 228 -12.67 -13.10 -3.19
C ASP A 228 -12.49 -13.43 -4.68
N VAL A 229 -12.99 -14.60 -5.07
CA VAL A 229 -12.97 -15.14 -6.45
C VAL A 229 -13.53 -14.12 -7.46
N ASN A 230 -14.53 -13.33 -7.06
CA ASN A 230 -15.16 -12.35 -7.93
C ASN A 230 -14.28 -11.12 -8.19
N SER A 231 -13.33 -10.80 -7.30
CA SER A 231 -12.34 -9.72 -7.49
C SER A 231 -11.03 -10.17 -8.14
N ARG A 232 -10.94 -11.41 -8.63
CA ARG A 232 -9.77 -11.95 -9.35
C ARG A 232 -9.32 -11.11 -10.56
N LEU A 233 -10.26 -10.39 -11.19
CA LEU A 233 -10.06 -9.66 -12.45
C LEU A 233 -9.43 -10.63 -13.50
N PRO A 234 -8.49 -10.27 -14.42
CA PRO A 234 -7.98 -11.21 -15.42
C PRO A 234 -6.90 -12.15 -14.87
N SER A 235 -6.57 -12.11 -13.57
CA SER A 235 -5.61 -13.05 -12.99
C SER A 235 -6.19 -14.47 -12.99
N ASP A 236 -5.35 -15.47 -13.03
CA ASP A 236 -5.69 -16.85 -12.68
C ASP A 236 -5.83 -17.04 -11.17
N HIS A 237 -5.26 -16.15 -10.34
CA HIS A 237 -5.35 -16.22 -8.87
C HIS A 237 -6.41 -15.29 -8.27
N ALA A 238 -7.24 -15.82 -7.36
CA ALA A 238 -8.16 -15.05 -6.55
C ALA A 238 -7.43 -14.32 -5.41
N PRO A 239 -7.81 -13.07 -5.11
CA PRO A 239 -7.25 -12.35 -3.99
C PRO A 239 -7.70 -12.94 -2.65
N LEU A 240 -6.77 -12.96 -1.69
CA LEU A 240 -7.01 -13.25 -0.29
C LEU A 240 -7.12 -11.94 0.49
N ILE A 241 -8.18 -11.82 1.29
CA ILE A 241 -8.46 -10.62 2.10
C ILE A 241 -8.45 -11.00 3.58
N MET A 242 -7.67 -10.27 4.37
CA MET A 242 -7.54 -10.50 5.82
C MET A 242 -7.69 -9.19 6.58
N ASP A 243 -8.53 -9.20 7.62
CA ASP A 243 -8.57 -8.16 8.63
C ASP A 243 -7.63 -8.56 9.78
N LEU A 244 -6.39 -8.09 9.74
CA LEU A 244 -5.38 -8.45 10.73
C LEU A 244 -5.51 -7.55 11.97
N PRO A 245 -5.91 -8.07 13.15
CA PRO A 245 -5.97 -7.27 14.36
C PRO A 245 -4.55 -6.85 14.77
N ILE A 246 -4.40 -5.58 15.11
CA ILE A 246 -3.16 -5.03 15.67
C ILE A 246 -3.47 -4.39 17.01
N ARG A 247 -2.47 -4.27 17.87
CA ARG A 247 -2.65 -3.50 19.11
C ARG A 247 -3.10 -2.07 18.73
N PRO A 248 -4.15 -1.52 19.37
CA PRO A 248 -4.71 -0.25 18.98
C PRO A 248 -3.65 0.85 18.98
N ASP A 249 -3.34 1.40 17.81
CA ASP A 249 -2.47 2.57 17.70
C ASP A 249 -3.30 3.81 17.43
N TYR A 250 -3.01 4.89 18.16
CA TYR A 250 -3.65 6.19 17.95
C TYR A 250 -2.93 6.92 16.83
N ILE A 251 -3.24 6.54 15.60
CA ILE A 251 -2.80 7.31 14.45
C ILE A 251 -3.64 8.58 14.41
N ASN A 252 -3.04 9.72 14.79
CA ASN A 252 -3.68 11.01 14.62
C ASN A 252 -3.72 11.34 13.12
N TYR A 253 -4.80 10.92 12.47
CA TYR A 253 -5.04 11.06 11.03
C TYR A 253 -5.23 12.51 10.57
N LYS A 254 -5.29 13.47 11.47
CA LYS A 254 -5.65 14.84 11.14
C LYS A 254 -4.40 15.62 10.75
N LYS A 255 -4.15 15.77 9.45
CA LYS A 255 -3.36 16.90 8.97
C LYS A 255 -4.31 18.10 8.97
N ARG A 256 -4.12 19.00 9.94
CA ARG A 256 -4.77 20.31 9.88
C ARG A 256 -3.98 21.18 8.90
N VAL A 257 -4.68 21.93 8.05
CA VAL A 257 -4.05 22.83 7.08
C VAL A 257 -4.76 24.17 7.13
N LEU A 258 -3.99 25.24 7.03
CA LEU A 258 -4.45 26.56 6.61
C LEU A 258 -4.11 26.68 5.12
N PRO A 259 -5.10 26.63 4.21
CA PRO A 259 -4.85 26.81 2.80
C PRO A 259 -4.30 28.22 2.54
N LYS A 260 -3.24 28.32 1.73
CA LYS A 260 -2.69 29.61 1.34
C LYS A 260 -3.73 30.43 0.57
N ASP A 261 -3.77 31.73 0.85
CA ASP A 261 -4.63 32.75 0.26
C ASP A 261 -6.13 32.48 0.48
N SER A 262 -6.50 31.85 1.60
CA SER A 262 -7.90 31.56 1.95
C SER A 262 -8.45 32.45 3.06
N ASP A 263 -9.78 32.49 3.18
CA ASP A 263 -10.47 33.21 4.25
C ASP A 263 -10.05 32.68 5.64
N GLU A 264 -9.73 31.39 5.75
CA GLU A 264 -9.25 30.79 7.00
C GLU A 264 -7.83 31.22 7.36
N GLU A 265 -6.93 31.35 6.39
CA GLU A 265 -5.60 31.91 6.63
C GLU A 265 -5.70 33.38 7.04
N THR A 266 -6.58 34.14 6.38
CA THR A 266 -6.86 35.54 6.73
C THR A 266 -7.41 35.66 8.15
N ALA A 267 -8.38 34.82 8.53
CA ALA A 267 -8.94 34.78 9.88
C ALA A 267 -7.91 34.35 10.93
N PHE A 268 -7.04 33.37 10.61
CA PHE A 268 -5.94 32.97 11.47
C PHE A 268 -4.97 34.13 11.73
N ILE A 269 -4.52 34.81 10.67
CA ILE A 269 -3.59 35.94 10.77
C ILE A 269 -4.22 37.07 11.59
N SER A 270 -5.50 37.38 11.34
CA SER A 270 -6.22 38.42 12.08
C SER A 270 -6.30 38.09 13.57
N GLN A 271 -6.67 36.85 13.92
CA GLN A 271 -6.82 36.43 15.31
C GLN A 271 -5.46 36.37 16.05
N VAL A 272 -4.41 35.87 15.39
CA VAL A 272 -3.05 35.88 15.98
C VAL A 272 -2.59 37.32 16.21
N SER A 273 -2.81 38.22 15.25
CA SER A 273 -2.40 39.62 15.36
C SER A 273 -3.13 40.34 16.49
N GLU A 274 -4.44 40.12 16.63
CA GLU A 274 -5.25 40.68 17.71
C GLU A 274 -4.79 40.17 19.08
N HIS A 275 -4.63 38.85 19.23
CA HIS A 275 -4.21 38.26 20.50
C HIS A 275 -2.77 38.60 20.89
N LEU A 276 -1.86 38.75 19.92
CA LEU A 276 -0.49 39.23 20.19
C LEU A 276 -0.48 40.71 20.58
N ALA A 277 -1.31 41.55 19.96
CA ALA A 277 -1.42 42.96 20.32
C ALA A 277 -2.00 43.16 21.73
N ALA A 278 -2.86 42.24 22.18
CA ALA A 278 -3.41 42.22 23.53
C ALA A 278 -2.47 41.61 24.58
N LEU A 279 -1.31 41.10 24.19
CA LEU A 279 -0.39 40.43 25.11
C LEU A 279 0.41 41.47 25.91
N ASP A 280 0.25 41.45 27.22
CA ASP A 280 0.96 42.35 28.11
C ASP A 280 2.43 41.94 28.23
N CYS A 281 3.31 42.77 27.69
CA CYS A 281 4.77 42.60 27.74
C CYS A 281 5.44 43.60 28.70
N SER A 282 4.68 44.29 29.55
CA SER A 282 5.19 45.44 30.30
C SER A 282 6.15 45.09 31.46
N ASP A 283 6.20 43.83 31.92
CA ASP A 283 6.98 43.44 33.11
C ASP A 283 7.93 42.25 32.91
N ILE A 284 8.77 42.30 31.87
CA ILE A 284 9.81 41.28 31.61
C ILE A 284 11.03 41.50 32.53
N ARG A 285 10.92 41.12 33.80
CA ARG A 285 11.99 41.33 34.80
C ARG A 285 12.67 40.06 35.29
N SER A 286 12.25 38.89 34.82
CA SER A 286 12.84 37.60 35.20
C SER A 286 12.76 36.55 34.07
N THR A 287 13.59 35.51 34.17
CA THR A 287 13.54 34.35 33.26
C THR A 287 12.21 33.62 33.32
N SER A 288 11.58 33.54 34.50
CA SER A 288 10.23 32.97 34.65
C SER A 288 9.19 33.76 33.86
N CYS A 289 9.26 35.09 33.88
CA CYS A 289 8.33 35.93 33.12
C CYS A 289 8.52 35.78 31.60
N LEU A 290 9.77 35.60 31.13
CA LEU A 290 10.05 35.27 29.74
C LEU A 290 9.43 33.93 29.31
N ASP A 291 9.51 32.91 30.18
CA ASP A 291 8.89 31.61 29.91
C ASP A 291 7.36 31.71 29.86
N ASP A 292 6.75 32.50 30.74
CA ASP A 292 5.30 32.73 30.77
C ASP A 292 4.79 33.43 29.50
N ILE A 293 5.54 34.42 29.00
CA ILE A 293 5.25 35.11 27.74
C ILE A 293 5.44 34.16 26.56
N SER A 294 6.53 33.38 26.53
CA SER A 294 6.80 32.38 25.50
C SER A 294 5.68 31.32 25.42
N ASN A 295 5.23 30.84 26.57
CA ASN A 295 4.09 29.92 26.69
C ASN A 295 2.79 30.56 26.22
N SER A 296 2.57 31.84 26.54
CA SER A 296 1.38 32.59 26.10
C SER A 296 1.36 32.80 24.59
N ILE A 297 2.49 33.14 23.97
CA ILE A 297 2.64 33.22 22.51
C ILE A 297 2.36 31.85 21.89
N SER A 298 2.99 30.79 22.40
CA SER A 298 2.77 29.42 21.92
C SER A 298 1.30 29.01 22.02
N ARG A 299 0.62 29.40 23.11
CA ARG A 299 -0.81 29.16 23.31
C ARG A 299 -1.67 29.92 22.30
N ILE A 300 -1.36 31.20 22.02
CA ILE A 300 -2.08 31.99 21.00
C ILE A 300 -1.99 31.31 19.64
N PHE A 301 -0.79 30.96 19.19
CA PHE A 301 -0.62 30.27 17.91
C PHE A 301 -1.36 28.94 17.88
N HIS A 302 -1.31 28.17 18.97
CA HIS A 302 -1.98 26.88 19.06
C HIS A 302 -3.52 27.01 19.05
N GLU A 303 -4.09 27.95 19.80
CA GLU A 303 -5.53 28.22 19.85
C GLU A 303 -6.05 28.76 18.52
N SER A 304 -5.34 29.72 17.93
CA SER A 304 -5.70 30.28 16.62
C SER A 304 -5.58 29.24 15.51
N TRP A 305 -4.53 28.42 15.54
CA TRP A 305 -4.40 27.30 14.61
C TRP A 305 -5.56 26.32 14.79
N ASN A 306 -5.92 25.98 16.02
CA ASN A 306 -7.00 25.03 16.27
C ASN A 306 -8.39 25.55 15.92
N THR A 307 -8.59 26.87 15.95
CA THR A 307 -9.84 27.52 15.60
C THR A 307 -10.01 27.62 14.08
N ASN A 308 -8.97 28.05 13.38
CA ASN A 308 -9.07 28.43 11.97
C ASN A 308 -8.62 27.32 11.00
N SER A 309 -7.76 26.39 11.44
CA SER A 309 -7.30 25.32 10.54
C SER A 309 -8.39 24.27 10.31
N LYS A 310 -8.55 23.88 9.06
CA LYS A 310 -9.46 22.80 8.66
C LYS A 310 -8.77 21.45 8.83
N THR A 311 -9.53 20.47 9.32
CA THR A 311 -9.10 19.07 9.24
C THR A 311 -9.24 18.65 7.79
N VAL A 312 -8.12 18.43 7.12
CA VAL A 312 -8.15 17.89 5.77
C VAL A 312 -7.97 16.39 5.88
N TRP A 313 -8.90 15.64 5.30
CA TRP A 313 -8.62 14.27 4.93
C TRP A 313 -7.51 14.31 3.89
N ILE A 314 -6.56 13.37 3.93
CA ILE A 314 -5.64 13.20 2.79
C ILE A 314 -6.52 12.72 1.63
N THR A 315 -7.07 13.65 0.87
CA THR A 315 -7.72 13.41 -0.41
C THR A 315 -7.44 14.57 -1.37
N ASN A 316 -7.13 14.19 -2.62
CA ASN A 316 -7.46 14.88 -3.87
C ASN A 316 -6.85 16.25 -4.21
N ARG A 317 -5.52 16.36 -4.26
CA ARG A 317 -4.87 17.31 -5.20
C ARG A 317 -4.16 16.66 -6.40
N SER A 318 -4.46 15.39 -6.67
CA SER A 318 -4.54 14.91 -8.05
C SER A 318 -6.02 14.84 -8.39
N LYS A 319 -6.45 15.61 -9.39
CA LYS A 319 -7.68 15.23 -10.11
C LYS A 319 -7.49 13.74 -10.47
N GLU A 320 -8.50 12.89 -10.25
CA GLU A 320 -8.35 11.47 -10.56
C GLU A 320 -8.61 11.27 -12.06
N TRP A 321 -7.74 10.50 -12.73
CA TRP A 321 -7.97 10.12 -14.11
C TRP A 321 -9.13 9.12 -14.22
N TRP A 322 -9.48 8.45 -13.11
CA TRP A 322 -10.59 7.52 -13.04
C TRP A 322 -11.93 8.25 -13.13
N ASN A 323 -12.77 7.85 -14.07
CA ASN A 323 -14.07 8.46 -14.32
C ASN A 323 -15.21 7.42 -14.26
N PRO A 324 -16.50 7.83 -14.26
CA PRO A 324 -17.63 6.90 -14.18
C PRO A 324 -17.64 5.82 -15.28
N HIS A 325 -17.13 6.14 -16.48
CA HIS A 325 -17.03 5.18 -17.59
C HIS A 325 -16.03 4.04 -17.29
N CYS A 326 -14.92 4.34 -16.61
CA CYS A 326 -14.01 3.31 -16.12
C CYS A 326 -14.70 2.38 -15.10
N SER A 327 -15.48 2.95 -14.18
CA SER A 327 -16.26 2.16 -13.21
C SER A 327 -17.30 1.27 -13.88
N GLU A 328 -18.06 1.79 -14.84
CA GLU A 328 -19.11 1.06 -15.55
C GLU A 328 -18.56 -0.11 -16.36
N THR A 329 -17.48 0.13 -17.12
CA THR A 329 -16.82 -0.92 -17.92
C THR A 329 -16.16 -1.98 -17.03
N LEU A 330 -15.62 -1.59 -15.88
CA LEU A 330 -15.12 -2.55 -14.88
C LEU A 330 -16.24 -3.41 -14.28
N LEU A 331 -17.38 -2.81 -13.94
CA LEU A 331 -18.54 -3.54 -13.43
C LEU A 331 -19.08 -4.52 -14.47
N THR A 332 -19.12 -4.11 -15.74
CA THR A 332 -19.52 -4.98 -16.85
C THR A 332 -18.61 -6.19 -16.95
N TYR A 333 -17.29 -5.98 -16.93
CA TYR A 333 -16.32 -7.08 -16.93
C TYR A 333 -16.45 -7.98 -15.68
N ARG A 334 -16.70 -7.42 -14.50
CA ARG A 334 -16.92 -8.22 -13.28
C ARG A 334 -18.13 -9.15 -13.42
N ARG A 335 -19.18 -8.71 -14.12
CA ARG A 335 -20.40 -9.50 -14.36
C ARG A 335 -20.19 -10.59 -15.41
N THR A 336 -19.50 -10.30 -16.50
CA THR A 336 -19.39 -11.21 -17.64
C THR A 336 -18.16 -12.10 -17.59
N LYS A 337 -17.08 -11.63 -16.95
CA LYS A 337 -15.73 -12.23 -16.96
C LYS A 337 -15.15 -12.45 -18.35
N ASP A 338 -15.71 -11.80 -19.38
CA ASP A 338 -15.32 -12.00 -20.76
C ASP A 338 -14.08 -11.15 -21.13
N ARG A 339 -13.20 -11.73 -21.96
CA ARG A 339 -11.99 -11.09 -22.47
C ARG A 339 -12.32 -9.86 -23.30
N LYS A 340 -13.47 -9.83 -23.98
CA LYS A 340 -13.93 -8.66 -24.74
C LYS A 340 -14.18 -7.47 -23.82
N ASP A 341 -14.85 -7.68 -22.70
CA ASP A 341 -15.16 -6.62 -21.75
C ASP A 341 -13.93 -6.15 -20.99
N TRP A 342 -12.97 -7.04 -20.73
CA TRP A 342 -11.66 -6.63 -20.23
C TRP A 342 -10.93 -5.71 -21.21
N ARG A 343 -10.98 -5.99 -22.52
CA ARG A 343 -10.39 -5.11 -23.54
C ARG A 343 -11.11 -3.75 -23.58
N ALA A 344 -12.44 -3.73 -23.45
CA ALA A 344 -13.21 -2.50 -23.41
C ALA A 344 -12.85 -1.64 -22.20
N PHE A 345 -12.78 -2.24 -21.00
CA PHE A 345 -12.30 -1.56 -19.79
C PHE A 345 -10.86 -1.02 -19.96
N ARG A 346 -9.95 -1.81 -20.54
CA ARG A 346 -8.59 -1.34 -20.83
C ARG A 346 -8.56 -0.17 -21.81
N ALA A 347 -9.47 -0.11 -22.77
CA ALA A 347 -9.59 1.02 -23.68
C ALA A 347 -10.11 2.27 -22.95
N ALA A 348 -11.15 2.12 -22.13
CA ALA A 348 -11.73 3.19 -21.32
C ALA A 348 -10.70 3.83 -20.38
N THR A 349 -9.95 3.00 -19.64
CA THR A 349 -8.90 3.47 -18.73
C THR A 349 -7.77 4.22 -19.45
N ARG A 350 -7.29 3.71 -20.59
CA ARG A 350 -6.28 4.41 -21.40
C ARG A 350 -6.78 5.75 -21.92
N ALA A 351 -8.02 5.82 -22.40
CA ALA A 351 -8.62 7.06 -22.89
C ALA A 351 -8.76 8.08 -21.76
N ALA A 352 -9.28 7.66 -20.60
CA ALA A 352 -9.43 8.52 -19.44
C ALA A 352 -8.08 9.07 -18.94
N LYS A 353 -7.04 8.22 -18.86
CA LYS A 353 -5.67 8.64 -18.56
C LYS A 353 -5.14 9.66 -19.56
N ARG A 354 -5.29 9.40 -20.86
CA ARG A 354 -4.80 10.30 -21.90
C ARG A 354 -5.47 11.67 -21.77
N SER A 355 -6.80 11.71 -21.76
CA SER A 355 -7.56 12.96 -21.60
C SER A 355 -7.16 13.72 -20.34
N PHE A 356 -6.96 12.99 -19.24
CA PHE A 356 -6.53 13.56 -17.98
C PHE A 356 -5.14 14.22 -18.06
N PHE A 357 -4.14 13.48 -18.53
CA PHE A 357 -2.77 13.96 -18.60
C PHE A 357 -2.61 15.05 -19.66
N ASP A 358 -3.29 14.95 -20.80
CA ASP A 358 -3.29 15.99 -21.83
C ASP A 358 -3.88 17.30 -21.29
N ALA A 359 -5.01 17.24 -20.57
CA ALA A 359 -5.58 18.40 -19.90
C ALA A 359 -4.64 18.99 -18.85
N ARG A 360 -3.93 18.15 -18.09
CA ARG A 360 -2.97 18.60 -17.08
C ARG A 360 -1.74 19.26 -17.69
N ILE A 361 -1.21 18.69 -18.77
CA ILE A 361 -0.09 19.25 -19.54
C ILE A 361 -0.52 20.60 -20.11
N HIS A 362 -1.71 20.68 -20.71
CA HIS A 362 -2.25 21.94 -21.23
C HIS A 362 -2.40 23.00 -20.13
N GLU A 363 -3.01 22.66 -18.98
CA GLU A 363 -3.15 23.56 -17.82
C GLU A 363 -1.78 24.14 -17.38
N ILE A 364 -0.77 23.27 -17.25
CA ILE A 364 0.54 23.70 -16.76
C ILE A 364 1.31 24.52 -17.81
N ALA A 365 1.25 24.11 -19.09
CA ALA A 365 1.94 24.79 -20.18
C ALA A 365 1.32 26.14 -20.53
N SER A 366 -0.01 26.26 -20.50
CA SER A 366 -0.73 27.46 -20.95
C SER A 366 -1.13 28.40 -19.81
N THR A 367 -1.60 27.86 -18.68
CA THR A 367 -2.24 28.64 -17.61
C THR A 367 -1.25 29.00 -16.51
N ASN A 368 -0.48 28.02 -16.03
CA ASN A 368 0.48 28.26 -14.94
C ASN A 368 1.86 28.75 -15.45
N LYS A 369 2.17 28.55 -16.74
CA LYS A 369 3.47 28.86 -17.39
C LYS A 369 4.68 28.38 -16.57
N ARG A 370 4.51 27.27 -15.83
CA ARG A 370 5.55 26.64 -15.02
C ARG A 370 5.67 25.18 -15.43
N PRO A 371 6.27 24.89 -16.61
CA PRO A 371 6.48 23.52 -17.08
C PRO A 371 7.22 22.66 -16.05
N TRP A 372 8.03 23.28 -15.20
CA TRP A 372 8.80 22.68 -14.13
C TRP A 372 7.95 22.06 -13.02
N ASP A 373 6.69 22.47 -12.84
CA ASP A 373 5.75 21.90 -11.87
C ASP A 373 5.30 20.46 -12.24
N LEU A 374 5.63 19.99 -13.45
CA LEU A 374 5.44 18.60 -13.89
C LEU A 374 6.57 17.66 -13.45
N MET A 375 7.65 18.18 -12.86
CA MET A 375 8.85 17.41 -12.58
C MET A 375 9.20 17.42 -11.08
N ASP A 376 9.41 16.24 -10.50
CA ASP A 376 9.61 16.05 -9.05
C ASP A 376 10.95 16.62 -8.49
N TRP A 377 11.89 17.04 -9.34
CA TRP A 377 13.22 17.51 -8.93
C TRP A 377 13.29 18.95 -8.36
N VAL A 378 12.16 19.66 -8.17
CA VAL A 378 12.14 21.06 -7.64
C VAL A 378 11.47 21.19 -6.26
N LYS A 379 11.34 20.11 -5.49
CA LYS A 379 10.99 20.23 -4.06
C LYS A 379 12.25 20.13 -3.22
N GLN A 380 12.89 21.28 -3.00
CA GLN A 380 13.88 21.46 -1.93
C GLN A 380 13.21 21.38 -0.56
#